data_AF-A0A7X5QQY6-F1
#
_entry.id   AF-A0A7X5QQY6-F1
#
_cell.length_a   1.000
_cell.length_b   1.000
_cell.length_c   1.000
_cell.angle_alpha   90.00
_cell.angle_beta   90.00
_cell.angle_gamma   90.00
#
_symmetry.space_group_name_H-M   'P 1'
#
loop_
_entity.id
_entity.type
_entity.pdbx_description
1 polymer ?
#
loop_
_entity_poly.entity_id
_entity_poly.type
_entity_poly.pdbx_seq_one_letter_code
_entity_poly.pdbx_strand_id
1 'polypeptide(L)'
;VSLATLCHLAWAQVLSRTSGQEKVVFGTVLFGRMAAGAGVGLFINTLPLRLDIDNTPVRESVQQVQSRLAGLLAHEHASLALAQRCSSIDNAGPLFSALLNYRHNDV
;
A
#
# COMPACT_ATOMS: atom_id res chain seq x y z
N VAL A 1 3.89 -15.74 2.57
CA VAL A 1 3.96 -14.60 3.51
C VAL A 1 5.34 -13.99 3.42
N SER A 2 5.46 -12.67 3.21
CA SER A 2 6.74 -11.95 3.19
C SER A 2 6.86 -10.98 4.37
N LEU A 3 8.08 -10.54 4.68
CA LEU A 3 8.31 -9.51 5.70
C LEU A 3 7.60 -8.19 5.34
N ALA A 4 7.53 -7.85 4.05
CA ALA A 4 6.74 -6.72 3.57
C ALA A 4 5.28 -6.81 4.03
N THR A 5 4.62 -7.97 3.86
CA THR A 5 3.25 -8.21 4.32
C THR A 5 3.09 -7.95 5.82
N LEU A 6 4.03 -8.45 6.64
CA LEU A 6 4.00 -8.25 8.09
C LEU A 6 4.15 -6.77 8.46
N CYS A 7 5.08 -6.05 7.83
CA CYS A 7 5.29 -4.62 8.06
C CYS A 7 4.05 -3.79 7.67
N HIS A 8 3.38 -4.13 6.57
CA HIS A 8 2.16 -3.43 6.16
C HIS A 8 1.01 -3.66 7.15
N LEU A 9 0.83 -4.89 7.65
CA LEU A 9 -0.17 -5.17 8.68
C LEU A 9 0.15 -4.45 10.00
N ALA A 10 1.43 -4.45 10.41
CA ALA A 10 1.87 -3.75 11.62
C ALA A 10 1.61 -2.24 11.51
N TRP A 11 1.92 -1.64 10.35
CA TRP A 11 1.65 -0.23 10.10
C TRP A 11 0.15 0.10 10.13
N ALA A 12 -0.68 -0.75 9.51
CA ALA A 12 -2.13 -0.60 9.57
C ALA A 12 -2.66 -0.62 11.02
N GLN A 13 -2.13 -1.52 11.87
CA GLN A 13 -2.47 -1.54 13.29
C GLN A 13 -2.07 -0.26 14.02
N VAL A 14 -0.88 0.30 13.74
CA VAL A 14 -0.46 1.58 14.31
C VAL A 14 -1.45 2.67 13.92
N LEU A 15 -1.72 2.83 12.62
CA LEU A 15 -2.64 3.85 12.12
C LEU A 15 -4.03 3.71 12.72
N SER A 16 -4.53 2.47 12.84
CA SER A 16 -5.85 2.22 13.41
C SER A 16 -5.92 2.67 14.88
N ARG A 17 -4.93 2.28 15.70
CA ARG A 17 -4.89 2.68 17.11
C ARG A 17 -4.67 4.17 17.32
N THR A 18 -3.89 4.83 16.47
CA THR A 18 -3.61 6.27 16.62
C THR A 18 -4.73 7.16 16.09
N SER A 19 -5.50 6.69 15.11
CA SER A 19 -6.60 7.45 14.50
C SER A 19 -7.99 7.11 15.05
N GLY A 20 -8.12 5.98 15.76
CA GLY A 20 -9.42 5.43 16.17
C GLY A 20 -10.24 4.84 15.01
N GLN A 21 -9.64 4.66 13.82
CA GLN A 21 -10.32 4.13 12.64
C GLN A 21 -9.99 2.65 12.44
N GLU A 22 -11.01 1.83 12.18
CA GLU A 22 -10.82 0.42 11.83
C GLU A 22 -10.46 0.24 10.34
N LYS A 23 -10.94 1.13 9.47
CA LYS A 23 -10.68 1.09 8.03
C LYS A 23 -9.60 2.11 7.68
N VAL A 24 -8.36 1.65 7.58
CA VAL A 24 -7.21 2.53 7.35
C VAL A 24 -6.77 2.49 5.89
N VAL A 25 -6.39 3.66 5.37
CA VAL A 25 -5.83 3.82 4.03
C VAL A 25 -4.49 4.54 4.16
N PHE A 26 -3.44 3.97 3.56
CA PHE A 26 -2.12 4.57 3.51
C PHE A 26 -1.47 4.33 2.16
N GLY A 27 -0.55 5.22 1.76
CA GLY A 27 0.26 5.03 0.58
C GLY A 27 1.28 3.92 0.80
N THR A 28 1.36 2.96 -0.11
CA THR A 28 2.48 2.01 -0.18
C THR A 28 3.30 2.28 -1.43
N VAL A 29 4.62 2.20 -1.28
CA VAL A 29 5.57 2.43 -2.36
C VAL A 29 5.84 1.13 -3.11
N LEU A 30 5.55 1.14 -4.40
CA LEU A 30 5.86 0.06 -5.35
C LEU A 30 7.06 0.48 -6.20
N PHE A 31 8.04 -0.41 -6.31
CA PHE A 31 9.16 -0.23 -7.22
C PHE A 31 8.69 -0.63 -8.62
N GLY A 32 8.55 0.36 -9.51
CA GLY A 32 8.16 0.13 -10.89
C GLY A 32 9.25 -0.61 -11.65
N ARG A 33 8.94 -1.87 -12.00
CA ARG A 33 9.68 -2.77 -12.92
C ARG A 33 11.09 -3.20 -12.53
N MET A 34 11.23 -4.50 -12.29
CA MET A 34 12.42 -5.29 -12.67
C MET A 34 12.49 -5.57 -14.19
N ALA A 35 11.51 -5.11 -14.99
CA ALA A 35 11.33 -5.53 -16.39
C ALA A 35 11.31 -4.41 -17.45
N ALA A 36 11.63 -3.15 -17.14
CA ALA A 36 11.82 -2.09 -18.14
C ALA A 36 13.31 -1.78 -18.21
N GLY A 37 13.92 -2.10 -19.34
CA GLY A 37 15.30 -1.73 -19.61
C GLY A 37 15.55 -0.23 -19.41
N ALA A 38 16.64 0.06 -18.70
CA ALA A 38 17.52 1.24 -18.83
C ALA A 38 16.88 2.59 -19.27
N GLY A 39 15.72 2.96 -18.74
CA GLY A 39 15.18 4.32 -18.86
C GLY A 39 15.56 5.15 -17.63
N VAL A 40 15.89 6.43 -17.78
CA VAL A 40 16.16 7.32 -16.65
C VAL A 40 14.84 7.99 -16.25
N GLY A 41 14.25 7.57 -15.13
CA GLY A 41 13.04 8.15 -14.55
C GLY A 41 12.77 7.61 -13.14
N LEU A 42 12.05 8.35 -12.29
CA LEU A 42 11.77 7.93 -10.91
C LEU A 42 10.86 6.68 -10.93
N PHE A 43 11.45 5.49 -10.78
CA PHE A 43 10.79 4.17 -10.81
C PHE A 43 9.96 3.87 -9.55
N ILE A 44 9.33 4.89 -8.98
CA ILE A 44 8.64 4.81 -7.71
C ILE A 44 7.20 5.20 -7.97
N ASN A 45 6.28 4.26 -7.75
CA ASN A 45 4.86 4.55 -7.76
C ASN A 45 4.31 4.40 -6.35
N THR A 46 3.42 5.28 -5.94
CA THR A 46 2.75 5.20 -4.64
C THR A 46 1.26 5.02 -4.86
N LEU A 47 0.72 3.90 -4.38
CA LEU A 47 -0.70 3.58 -4.51
C LEU A 47 -1.35 3.44 -3.13
N PRO A 48 -2.65 3.78 -3.02
CA PRO A 48 -3.38 3.58 -1.78
C PRO A 48 -3.55 2.08 -1.50
N LEU A 49 -3.15 1.65 -0.31
CA LEU A 49 -3.51 0.35 0.26
C LEU A 49 -4.52 0.57 1.37
N ARG A 50 -5.71 0.00 1.19
CA ARG A 50 -6.74 -0.06 2.22
C ARG A 50 -6.70 -1.40 2.94
N LEU A 51 -6.68 -1.36 4.27
CA LEU A 51 -6.79 -2.51 5.15
C LEU A 51 -7.86 -2.24 6.21
N ASP A 52 -8.63 -3.28 6.52
CA ASP A 52 -9.62 -3.25 7.59
C ASP A 52 -9.00 -3.99 8.80
N ILE A 53 -9.01 -3.34 9.96
CA ILE A 53 -8.45 -3.83 11.23
C ILE A 53 -9.61 -4.19 12.14
N ASP A 54 -9.81 -5.48 12.34
CA ASP A 54 -10.92 -6.07 13.10
C ASP A 54 -10.42 -7.28 13.92
N ASN A 55 -11.34 -8.13 14.37
CA ASN A 55 -11.04 -9.34 15.14
C ASN A 55 -10.61 -10.53 14.27
N THR A 56 -10.30 -10.32 12.98
CA THR A 56 -9.80 -11.38 12.09
C THR A 56 -8.51 -11.97 12.67
N PRO A 57 -8.34 -13.30 12.69
CA PRO A 57 -7.12 -13.93 13.17
C PRO A 57 -5.89 -13.42 12.40
N VAL A 58 -4.79 -13.15 13.11
CA VAL A 58 -3.57 -12.56 12.52
C VAL A 58 -3.10 -13.31 11.27
N ARG A 59 -3.19 -14.64 11.25
CA ARG A 59 -2.82 -15.46 10.08
C ARG A 59 -3.63 -15.10 8.83
N GLU A 60 -4.94 -14.93 8.99
CA GLU A 60 -5.85 -14.58 7.90
C GLU A 60 -5.63 -13.13 7.47
N SER A 61 -5.48 -12.20 8.42
CA SER A 61 -5.14 -10.80 8.10
C SER A 61 -3.86 -10.70 7.28
N VAL A 62 -2.82 -11.46 7.63
CA VAL A 62 -1.56 -11.52 6.87
C VAL A 62 -1.80 -12.05 5.45
N GLN A 63 -2.60 -13.10 5.27
CA GLN A 63 -2.93 -13.62 3.94
C GLN A 63 -3.71 -12.60 3.10
N GLN A 64 -4.66 -11.89 3.70
CA GLN A 64 -5.41 -10.83 3.03
C GLN A 64 -4.50 -9.68 2.61
N VAL A 65 -3.57 -9.24 3.48
CA VAL A 65 -2.58 -8.21 3.15
C VAL A 65 -1.67 -8.68 2.02
N GLN A 66 -1.22 -9.95 2.04
CA GLN A 66 -0.40 -10.51 0.97
C GLN A 66 -1.13 -10.49 -0.37
N SER A 67 -2.41 -10.88 -0.39
CA SER A 67 -3.25 -10.86 -1.59
C SER A 67 -3.45 -9.43 -2.12
N ARG A 68 -3.73 -8.46 -1.23
CA ARG A 68 -3.89 -7.04 -1.62
C ARG A 68 -2.59 -6.45 -2.18
N LEU A 69 -1.45 -6.75 -1.57
CA LEU A 69 -0.14 -6.31 -2.07
C LEU A 69 0.17 -6.94 -3.45
N ALA A 70 -0.11 -8.23 -3.64
CA ALA A 70 0.06 -8.88 -4.93
C ALA A 70 -0.87 -8.28 -6.00
N GLY A 71 -2.12 -7.98 -5.65
CA GLY A 71 -3.06 -7.29 -6.54
C GLY A 71 -2.58 -5.89 -6.94
N LEU A 72 -1.96 -5.16 -6.02
CA LEU A 72 -1.38 -3.85 -6.32
C LEU A 72 -0.23 -3.92 -7.34
N LEU A 73 0.54 -5.01 -7.37
CA LEU A 73 1.60 -5.19 -8.37
C LEU A 73 1.03 -5.28 -9.80
N ALA A 74 -0.17 -5.84 -9.99
CA ALA A 74 -0.85 -5.83 -11.29
C ALA A 74 -1.23 -4.41 -11.77
N HIS A 75 -1.21 -3.44 -10.85
CA HIS A 75 -1.50 -2.03 -11.10
C HIS A 75 -0.28 -1.13 -10.89
N GLU A 76 0.95 -1.67 -10.88
CA GLU A 76 2.16 -0.89 -10.62
C GLU A 76 2.37 0.31 -11.56
N HIS A 77 1.72 0.31 -12.73
CA HIS A 77 1.74 1.40 -13.73
C HIS A 77 0.64 2.46 -13.53
N ALA A 78 -0.37 2.20 -12.69
CA ALA A 78 -1.44 3.16 -12.44
C ALA A 78 -0.89 4.35 -11.68
N SER A 79 -1.03 5.57 -12.19
CA SER A 79 -0.58 6.75 -11.47
C SER A 79 -1.47 7.04 -10.25
N LEU A 80 -0.91 7.66 -9.21
CA LEU A 80 -1.70 8.15 -8.08
C LEU A 80 -2.83 9.09 -8.52
N ALA A 81 -2.58 9.93 -9.54
CA ALA A 81 -3.60 10.80 -10.12
C ALA A 81 -4.76 10.01 -10.76
N LEU A 82 -4.48 8.85 -11.38
CA LEU A 82 -5.52 7.96 -11.88
C LEU A 82 -6.32 7.36 -10.71
N ALA A 83 -5.63 6.87 -9.68
CA ALA A 83 -6.29 6.35 -8.47
C ALA A 83 -7.20 7.40 -7.81
N GLN A 84 -6.76 8.67 -7.76
CA GLN A 84 -7.55 9.80 -7.27
C GLN A 84 -8.83 10.00 -8.07
N ARG A 85 -8.73 10.10 -9.41
CA ARG A 85 -9.92 10.27 -10.27
C ARG A 85 -10.92 9.12 -10.16
N CYS A 86 -10.43 7.90 -9.90
CA CYS A 86 -11.28 6.72 -9.76
C CYS A 86 -11.83 6.51 -8.34
N SER A 87 -11.39 7.29 -7.36
CA SER A 87 -11.73 7.06 -5.94
C SER A 87 -13.11 7.58 -5.50
N SER A 88 -13.77 8.40 -6.34
CA SER A 88 -14.98 9.14 -5.98
C SER A 88 -14.83 10.06 -4.75
N ILE A 89 -13.60 10.32 -4.30
CA ILE A 89 -13.29 11.31 -3.26
C ILE A 89 -13.12 12.67 -3.96
N ASP A 90 -13.72 13.71 -3.39
CA ASP A 90 -13.55 15.07 -3.90
C ASP A 90 -12.06 15.44 -3.96
N ASN A 91 -11.65 16.04 -5.07
CA ASN A 91 -10.25 16.44 -5.31
C ASN A 91 -9.71 17.49 -4.31
N ALA A 92 -10.52 17.90 -3.32
CA ALA A 92 -10.11 18.79 -2.23
C ALA A 92 -9.25 18.09 -1.16
N GLY A 93 -9.26 16.75 -1.07
CA GLY A 93 -8.55 15.99 -0.04
C GLY A 93 -7.60 14.91 -0.58
N PRO A 94 -6.51 14.57 0.14
CA PRO A 94 -5.64 13.46 -0.25
C PRO A 94 -6.31 12.10 0.01
N LEU A 95 -5.97 11.06 -0.78
CA LEU A 95 -6.47 9.69 -0.57
C LEU A 95 -5.97 9.04 0.73
N PHE A 96 -4.83 9.52 1.22
CA PHE A 96 -4.19 9.07 2.45
C PHE A 96 -3.31 10.19 3.02
N SER A 97 -3.11 10.18 4.32
CA SER A 97 -2.23 11.11 5.05
C SER A 97 -0.98 10.43 5.62
N ALA A 98 -0.86 9.11 5.45
CA ALA A 98 0.23 8.29 5.94
C ALA A 98 0.83 7.45 4.80
N LEU A 99 2.12 7.11 4.92
CA LEU A 99 2.86 6.35 3.91
C LEU A 99 3.77 5.31 4.57
N LEU A 100 3.88 4.13 3.96
CA LEU A 100 4.86 3.11 4.30
C LEU A 100 5.75 2.83 3.08
N ASN A 101 7.05 3.05 3.24
CA ASN A 101 8.06 2.67 2.25
C ASN A 101 8.88 1.50 2.81
N TYR A 102 8.48 0.27 2.47
CA TYR A 102 9.25 -0.92 2.84
C TYR A 102 10.32 -1.19 1.79
N ARG A 103 11.59 -1.28 2.23
CA ARG A 103 12.73 -1.63 1.37
C ARG A 103 13.43 -2.85 1.94
N HIS A 104 13.56 -3.89 1.12
CA HIS A 104 14.41 -5.03 1.42
C HIS A 104 15.72 -4.84 0.66
N ASN A 105 16.83 -4.75 1.40
CA ASN A 105 18.16 -4.72 0.82
C ASN A 105 18.86 -6.02 1.24
N ASP A 106 19.36 -6.77 0.27
CA ASP A 106 20.31 -7.86 0.55
C ASP A 106 21.64 -7.18 0.91
N VAL A 107 22.07 -7.34 2.17
CA VAL A 107 23.36 -6.82 2.67
C VAL A 107 24.48 -7.74 2.22
#